data_AF-A0A651FYS0-F1
#
_entry.id   AF-A0A651FYS0-F1
#
_cell.length_a   1.000
_cell.length_b   1.000
_cell.length_c   1.000
_cell.angle_alpha   90.00
_cell.angle_beta   90.00
_cell.angle_gamma   90.00
#
_symmetry.space_group_name_H-M   'P 1'
#
loop_
_entity.id
_entity.type
_entity.pdbx_description
1 polymer ?
#
loop_
_entity_poly.entity_id
_entity_poly.type
_entity_poly.pdbx_seq_one_letter_code
_entity_poly.pdbx_strand_id
1 'polypeptide(L)'
;MVDSTNPLDDAFGPEDQEQVAPETKETEQQEAQPVEAEAHAEADAAAQDDAAQEQAQPEPQQRNVRIPLSEHLQEREKRQAAEARAQAVEAQMQALQRQFEAMQRQTAEQAKEPAKTPDWYDDPQAATQQYVAPHIEQMRQTVLYNARLAAGAAYGQDKVMAAQEAFDGALSTGSLDPSEYQRVINAPNPFEAAVKWHEKQVVLQEVGTDPAAYRQRIIEEAMKDPDVRKRILESVQVEARQPASNDRPATTTRLPPSLNSRTAAASSHTGGSSADPGDMFSDAFSGMG
;
A
#
# COMPACT_ATOMS: atom_id res chain seq x y z
N MET A 1 -60.62 24.28 32.89
CA MET A 1 -60.06 22.92 32.72
C MET A 1 -59.12 22.99 31.54
N VAL A 2 -57.86 22.58 31.77
CA VAL A 2 -56.66 22.62 30.88
C VAL A 2 -56.31 24.02 30.35
N ASP A 3 -55.40 24.80 30.93
CA ASP A 3 -54.04 24.55 31.43
C ASP A 3 -53.08 24.09 30.33
N SER A 4 -52.30 25.04 29.79
CA SER A 4 -50.92 24.89 29.30
C SER A 4 -50.37 26.26 28.93
N THR A 5 -49.72 26.84 29.94
CA THR A 5 -48.59 27.75 29.91
C THR A 5 -47.62 27.56 28.74
N ASN A 6 -47.26 28.68 28.08
CA ASN A 6 -45.90 28.85 27.56
C ASN A 6 -45.46 30.32 27.66
N PRO A 7 -44.84 30.73 28.77
CA PRO A 7 -44.06 31.97 28.84
C PRO A 7 -42.59 31.67 29.15
N LEU A 8 -41.66 32.09 28.26
CA LEU A 8 -40.19 32.25 28.41
C LEU A 8 -39.60 32.12 26.99
N ASP A 9 -39.31 33.13 26.15
CA ASP A 9 -39.06 34.57 26.35
C ASP A 9 -38.23 34.91 27.58
N ASP A 10 -37.00 34.37 27.64
CA ASP A 10 -35.84 35.03 28.27
C ASP A 10 -34.57 34.19 28.06
N ALA A 11 -33.81 34.47 26.99
CA ALA A 11 -32.43 33.99 26.83
C ALA A 11 -31.56 34.97 26.02
N PHE A 12 -31.90 36.26 26.07
CA PHE A 12 -31.01 37.35 25.66
C PHE A 12 -30.65 38.17 26.92
N GLY A 13 -29.73 37.63 27.71
CA GLY A 13 -29.04 38.33 28.78
C GLY A 13 -27.78 39.03 28.25
N PRO A 14 -27.51 40.29 28.64
CA PRO A 14 -26.45 41.13 28.07
C PRO A 14 -25.14 41.13 28.89
N GLU A 15 -24.08 41.66 28.28
CA GLU A 15 -22.87 42.25 28.88
C GLU A 15 -21.84 41.35 29.60
N ASP A 16 -20.73 41.07 28.89
CA ASP A 16 -19.42 41.45 29.41
C ASP A 16 -18.62 42.13 28.29
N GLN A 17 -18.37 43.42 28.49
CA GLN A 17 -17.55 44.29 27.66
C GLN A 17 -16.10 44.12 28.10
N GLU A 18 -15.23 43.57 27.26
CA GLU A 18 -13.79 43.86 27.34
C GLU A 18 -13.40 44.67 26.12
N GLN A 19 -13.25 45.97 26.37
CA GLN A 19 -12.74 46.98 25.46
C GLN A 19 -11.28 46.66 25.12
N VAL A 20 -10.97 46.55 23.84
CA VAL A 20 -9.65 46.98 23.35
C VAL A 20 -9.86 47.80 22.09
N ALA A 21 -9.46 49.06 22.20
CA ALA A 21 -9.65 50.13 21.26
C ALA A 21 -8.87 49.91 19.94
N PRO A 22 -9.32 50.55 18.84
CA PRO A 22 -8.64 50.54 17.55
C PRO A 22 -7.54 51.61 17.52
N GLU A 23 -6.34 51.25 17.09
CA GLU A 23 -5.32 52.22 16.69
C GLU A 23 -4.93 51.98 15.23
N THR A 24 -5.27 52.97 14.40
CA THR A 24 -4.87 53.10 13.00
C THR A 24 -3.93 54.29 12.91
N LYS A 25 -2.75 54.11 12.28
CA LYS A 25 -1.96 55.09 11.50
C LYS A 25 -0.73 54.33 10.93
N GLU A 26 -0.67 54.09 9.61
CA GLU A 26 -0.03 54.94 8.56
C GLU A 26 1.49 55.08 8.78
N THR A 27 2.33 54.42 7.96
CA THR A 27 2.99 54.90 6.70
C THR A 27 4.50 55.05 7.00
N GLU A 28 5.41 54.31 6.37
CA GLU A 28 6.28 54.66 5.22
C GLU A 28 7.19 53.43 4.97
N GLN A 29 7.31 52.85 3.76
CA GLN A 29 8.03 53.30 2.56
C GLN A 29 9.57 53.10 2.63
N GLN A 30 10.13 52.65 1.50
CA GLN A 30 11.54 52.41 1.12
C GLN A 30 12.06 50.96 1.32
N GLU A 31 12.20 50.11 0.29
CA GLU A 31 12.99 50.24 -0.95
C GLU A 31 14.50 50.34 -0.68
N ALA A 32 15.22 49.23 -0.87
CA ALA A 32 16.60 49.22 -1.38
C ALA A 32 17.02 47.78 -1.72
N GLN A 33 17.15 47.51 -3.02
CA GLN A 33 18.07 46.51 -3.56
C GLN A 33 19.51 46.88 -3.16
N PRO A 34 20.45 45.94 -3.24
CA PRO A 34 21.76 46.31 -3.79
C PRO A 34 22.12 45.44 -4.98
N VAL A 35 22.42 46.17 -6.05
CA VAL A 35 23.06 45.78 -7.29
C VAL A 35 24.54 45.47 -7.05
N GLU A 36 25.07 44.55 -7.86
CA GLU A 36 26.46 44.41 -8.34
C GLU A 36 27.59 45.26 -7.72
N ALA A 37 28.69 44.58 -7.37
CA ALA A 37 30.03 45.12 -7.55
C ALA A 37 31.04 43.99 -7.82
N GLU A 38 31.62 44.02 -9.01
CA GLU A 38 32.84 43.32 -9.43
C GLU A 38 34.02 43.63 -8.49
N ALA A 39 34.94 42.67 -8.34
CA ALA A 39 36.39 42.95 -8.37
C ALA A 39 37.23 41.67 -8.43
N HIS A 40 38.02 41.56 -9.49
CA HIS A 40 39.24 40.76 -9.64
C HIS A 40 40.18 40.85 -8.43
N ALA A 41 40.94 39.78 -8.16
CA ALA A 41 42.41 39.83 -8.02
C ALA A 41 43.04 38.43 -7.88
N GLU A 42 44.03 38.20 -8.73
CA GLU A 42 45.06 37.15 -8.70
C GLU A 42 45.98 37.24 -7.46
N ALA A 43 46.64 36.11 -7.16
CA ALA A 43 48.02 35.94 -6.65
C ALA A 43 48.04 34.63 -5.83
N ASP A 44 48.58 33.49 -6.29
CA ASP A 44 49.96 33.19 -6.69
C ASP A 44 50.99 33.52 -5.59
N ALA A 45 51.70 32.47 -5.16
CA ALA A 45 53.06 32.40 -4.62
C ALA A 45 53.17 31.54 -3.34
N ALA A 46 53.76 30.36 -3.47
CA ALA A 46 55.06 30.06 -2.83
C ALA A 46 55.45 28.61 -3.13
N ALA A 47 56.47 28.48 -3.97
CA ALA A 47 57.14 27.24 -4.33
C ALA A 47 58.32 26.97 -3.37
N GLN A 48 58.78 25.71 -3.38
CA GLN A 48 60.17 25.24 -3.12
C GLN A 48 60.67 25.26 -1.66
N ASP A 49 61.52 24.34 -1.18
CA ASP A 49 62.16 23.13 -1.70
C ASP A 49 62.74 22.39 -0.47
N ASP A 50 62.90 21.06 -0.51
CA ASP A 50 64.23 20.40 -0.54
C ASP A 50 64.17 18.87 -0.31
N ALA A 51 64.56 18.17 -1.37
CA ALA A 51 65.47 17.02 -1.47
C ALA A 51 65.37 15.76 -0.57
N ALA A 52 65.03 14.67 -1.29
CA ALA A 52 65.83 13.45 -1.47
C ALA A 52 65.80 12.34 -0.39
N GLN A 53 65.10 11.24 -0.72
CA GLN A 53 65.66 9.90 -0.59
C GLN A 53 65.08 8.93 -1.63
N GLU A 54 65.96 8.04 -2.07
CA GLU A 54 65.92 7.19 -3.23
C GLU A 54 65.14 5.88 -3.00
N GLN A 55 64.72 5.23 -4.11
CA GLN A 55 64.33 3.81 -4.24
C GLN A 55 62.88 3.40 -3.91
N ALA A 56 62.04 3.34 -4.95
CA ALA A 56 61.59 2.07 -5.54
C ALA A 56 60.64 2.38 -6.71
N GLN A 57 61.09 2.15 -7.95
CA GLN A 57 60.17 1.97 -9.07
C GLN A 57 59.43 0.63 -8.87
N PRO A 58 58.10 0.59 -8.77
CA PRO A 58 57.36 -0.39 -9.55
C PRO A 58 57.34 0.17 -10.98
N GLU A 59 57.90 -0.61 -11.90
CA GLU A 59 57.78 -0.40 -13.34
C GLU A 59 56.36 0.10 -13.69
N PRO A 60 56.18 1.15 -14.51
CA PRO A 60 54.97 1.20 -15.29
C PRO A 60 55.08 -0.03 -16.18
N GLN A 61 54.38 -1.10 -15.81
CA GLN A 61 53.98 -2.08 -16.80
C GLN A 61 53.20 -1.28 -17.85
N GLN A 62 53.93 -0.74 -18.83
CA GLN A 62 53.45 -0.55 -20.17
C GLN A 62 53.13 -1.97 -20.64
N ARG A 63 52.01 -2.51 -20.11
CA ARG A 63 51.28 -3.52 -20.84
C ARG A 63 51.01 -2.81 -22.15
N ASN A 64 51.78 -3.18 -23.16
CA ASN A 64 51.39 -3.07 -24.54
C ASN A 64 50.09 -3.87 -24.67
N VAL A 65 48.99 -3.32 -24.14
CA VAL A 65 47.64 -3.80 -24.37
C VAL A 65 47.36 -3.37 -25.78
N ARG A 66 47.90 -4.15 -26.72
CA ARG A 66 47.54 -4.06 -28.12
C ARG A 66 46.14 -4.62 -28.20
N ILE A 67 45.17 -3.78 -27.85
CA ILE A 67 43.74 -4.07 -27.98
C ILE A 67 43.57 -4.50 -29.44
N PRO A 68 43.19 -5.75 -29.72
CA PRO A 68 43.05 -6.25 -31.07
C PRO A 68 42.03 -5.38 -31.82
N LEU A 69 42.27 -5.12 -33.11
CA LEU A 69 41.42 -4.26 -33.95
C LEU A 69 39.92 -4.66 -33.87
N SER A 70 39.64 -5.94 -33.65
CA SER A 70 38.30 -6.48 -33.43
C SER A 70 37.59 -5.88 -32.19
N GLU A 71 38.30 -5.69 -31.07
CA GLU A 71 37.72 -5.09 -29.87
C GLU A 71 37.41 -3.61 -30.07
N HIS A 72 38.28 -2.88 -30.79
CA HIS A 72 38.03 -1.47 -31.10
C HIS A 72 36.83 -1.27 -32.06
N LEU A 73 36.64 -2.19 -33.01
CA LEU A 73 35.45 -2.19 -33.88
C LEU A 73 34.19 -2.53 -33.11
N GLN A 74 34.22 -3.53 -32.22
CA GLN A 74 33.09 -3.88 -31.35
C GLN A 74 32.72 -2.72 -30.40
N GLU A 75 33.71 -2.02 -29.85
CA GLU A 75 33.46 -0.87 -28.97
C GLU A 75 32.82 0.30 -29.73
N ARG A 76 33.30 0.56 -30.96
CA ARG A 76 32.68 1.56 -31.84
C ARG A 76 31.25 1.18 -32.21
N GLU A 77 31.00 -0.08 -32.55
CA GLU A 77 29.66 -0.55 -32.89
C GLU A 77 28.69 -0.45 -31.71
N LYS A 78 29.13 -0.82 -30.49
CA LYS A 78 28.35 -0.63 -29.26
C LYS A 78 28.02 0.85 -29.03
N ARG A 79 29.00 1.74 -29.21
CA ARG A 79 28.80 3.18 -29.03
C ARG A 79 27.82 3.75 -30.06
N GLN A 80 27.96 3.36 -31.33
CA GLN A 80 27.04 3.76 -32.39
C GLN A 80 25.63 3.22 -32.15
N ALA A 81 25.49 1.97 -31.71
CA ALA A 81 24.20 1.39 -31.36
C ALA A 81 23.55 2.09 -30.16
N ALA A 82 24.33 2.46 -29.15
CA ALA A 82 23.85 3.22 -28.00
C ALA A 82 23.39 4.62 -28.40
N GLU A 83 24.16 5.31 -29.25
CA GLU A 83 23.82 6.64 -29.77
C GLU A 83 22.57 6.60 -30.65
N ALA A 84 22.46 5.60 -31.55
CA ALA A 84 21.27 5.40 -32.36
C ALA A 84 20.02 5.12 -31.51
N ARG A 85 20.15 4.35 -30.44
CA ARG A 85 19.05 4.12 -29.48
C ARG A 85 18.68 5.39 -28.74
N ALA A 86 19.66 6.18 -28.27
CA ALA A 86 19.41 7.43 -27.59
C ALA A 86 18.67 8.43 -28.51
N GLN A 87 19.14 8.58 -29.76
CA GLN A 87 18.48 9.41 -30.76
C GLN A 87 17.06 8.92 -31.09
N ALA A 88 16.85 7.60 -31.18
CA ALA A 88 15.52 7.03 -31.43
C ALA A 88 14.55 7.31 -30.26
N VAL A 89 15.01 7.17 -29.02
CA VAL A 89 14.21 7.49 -27.82
C VAL A 89 13.91 8.98 -27.75
N GLU A 90 14.89 9.85 -28.02
CA GLU A 90 14.68 11.29 -28.04
C GLU A 90 13.68 11.70 -29.12
N ALA A 91 13.80 11.16 -30.33
CA ALA A 91 12.85 11.39 -31.42
C ALA A 91 11.43 10.91 -31.04
N GLN A 92 11.31 9.77 -30.35
CA GLN A 92 10.03 9.27 -29.86
C GLN A 92 9.43 10.18 -28.79
N MET A 93 10.23 10.66 -27.83
CA MET A 93 9.79 11.61 -26.82
C MET A 93 9.33 12.94 -27.44
N GLN A 94 10.07 13.48 -28.40
CA GLN A 94 9.68 14.69 -29.12
C GLN A 94 8.38 14.49 -29.92
N ALA A 95 8.21 13.32 -30.56
CA ALA A 95 6.97 12.99 -31.27
C ALA A 95 5.78 12.92 -30.31
N LEU A 96 5.95 12.28 -29.15
CA LEU A 96 4.91 12.20 -28.13
C LEU A 96 4.59 13.59 -27.55
N GLN A 97 5.60 14.42 -27.31
CA GLN A 97 5.41 15.78 -26.82
C GLN A 97 4.64 16.65 -27.81
N ARG A 98 4.94 16.54 -29.12
CA ARG A 98 4.17 17.23 -30.17
C ARG A 98 2.73 16.73 -30.24
N GLN A 99 2.51 15.44 -30.06
CA GLN A 99 1.15 14.89 -29.99
C GLN A 99 0.38 15.44 -28.79
N PHE A 100 1.03 15.51 -27.63
CA PHE A 100 0.45 16.06 -26.41
C PHE A 100 0.14 17.56 -26.56
N GLU A 101 1.06 18.33 -27.14
CA GLU A 101 0.84 19.77 -27.40
C GLU A 101 -0.29 19.99 -28.41
N ALA A 102 -0.36 19.18 -29.48
CA ALA A 102 -1.45 19.24 -30.44
C ALA A 102 -2.80 18.92 -29.79
N MET A 103 -2.84 17.89 -28.94
CA MET A 103 -4.05 17.56 -28.17
C MET A 103 -4.43 18.69 -27.21
N GLN A 104 -3.46 19.27 -26.49
CA GLN A 104 -3.70 20.37 -25.56
C GLN A 104 -4.21 21.62 -26.29
N ARG A 105 -3.68 21.93 -27.48
CA ARG A 105 -4.18 23.02 -28.33
C ARG A 105 -5.62 22.76 -28.78
N GLN A 106 -5.95 21.53 -29.20
CA GLN A 106 -7.33 21.15 -29.54
C GLN A 106 -8.27 21.31 -28.34
N THR A 107 -7.88 20.85 -27.15
CA THR A 107 -8.69 21.01 -25.94
C THR A 107 -8.84 22.48 -25.54
N ALA A 108 -7.79 23.28 -25.70
CA ALA A 108 -7.82 24.72 -25.42
C ALA A 108 -8.67 25.50 -26.43
N GLU A 109 -8.70 25.09 -27.70
CA GLU A 109 -9.61 25.64 -28.72
C GLU A 109 -11.06 25.25 -28.45
N GLN A 110 -11.33 24.01 -28.05
CA GLN A 110 -12.66 23.57 -27.61
C GLN A 110 -13.13 24.29 -26.34
N ALA A 111 -12.22 24.63 -25.44
CA ALA A 111 -12.54 25.39 -24.23
C ALA A 111 -12.80 26.89 -24.49
N LYS A 112 -12.40 27.43 -25.64
CA LYS A 112 -12.68 28.83 -26.04
C LYS A 112 -14.09 29.01 -26.58
N GLU A 113 -14.71 27.96 -27.12
CA GLU A 113 -16.15 27.97 -27.30
C GLU A 113 -16.77 27.78 -25.91
N PRO A 114 -17.65 28.68 -25.44
CA PRO A 114 -18.35 28.44 -24.20
C PRO A 114 -19.09 27.12 -24.37
N ALA A 115 -18.69 26.11 -23.59
CA ALA A 115 -19.37 24.83 -23.56
C ALA A 115 -20.85 25.15 -23.33
N LYS A 116 -21.69 24.88 -24.33
CA LYS A 116 -23.12 25.12 -24.23
C LYS A 116 -23.57 24.29 -23.04
N THR A 117 -23.89 24.95 -21.93
CA THR A 117 -24.52 24.28 -20.80
C THR A 117 -25.72 23.56 -21.36
N PRO A 118 -25.81 22.22 -21.24
CA PRO A 118 -26.96 21.48 -21.71
C PRO A 118 -28.20 22.17 -21.18
N ASP A 119 -29.09 22.57 -22.08
CA ASP A 119 -30.33 23.17 -21.66
C ASP A 119 -31.11 22.10 -20.91
N TRP A 120 -31.58 22.45 -19.72
CA TRP A 120 -32.41 21.58 -18.90
C TRP A 120 -33.65 21.10 -19.66
N TYR A 121 -34.16 21.89 -20.60
CA TYR A 121 -35.35 21.54 -21.39
C TYR A 121 -35.06 20.60 -22.58
N ASP A 122 -33.88 20.71 -23.20
CA ASP A 122 -33.51 19.88 -24.34
C ASP A 122 -32.89 18.54 -23.91
N ASP A 123 -32.06 18.56 -22.85
CA ASP A 123 -31.44 17.37 -22.26
C ASP A 123 -31.35 17.51 -20.72
N PRO A 124 -32.45 17.19 -20.00
CA PRO A 124 -32.47 17.28 -18.54
C PRO A 124 -31.45 16.34 -17.89
N GLN A 125 -31.09 15.22 -18.53
CA GLN A 125 -30.15 14.25 -17.98
C GLN A 125 -28.72 14.79 -18.02
N ALA A 126 -28.28 15.37 -19.14
CA ALA A 126 -26.96 15.98 -19.26
C ALA A 126 -26.82 17.22 -18.35
N ALA A 127 -27.85 18.05 -18.27
CA ALA A 127 -27.88 19.21 -17.38
C ALA A 127 -27.77 18.81 -15.91
N THR A 128 -28.51 17.76 -15.50
CA THR A 128 -28.42 17.19 -14.14
C THR A 128 -27.02 16.65 -13.85
N GLN A 129 -26.45 15.87 -14.77
CA GLN A 129 -25.11 15.29 -14.58
C GLN A 129 -24.06 16.38 -14.42
N GLN A 130 -24.09 17.44 -15.22
CA GLN A 130 -23.12 18.54 -15.11
C GLN A 130 -23.24 19.27 -13.76
N TYR A 131 -24.45 19.44 -13.24
CA TYR A 131 -24.67 20.10 -11.95
C TYR A 131 -24.28 19.21 -10.76
N VAL A 132 -24.57 17.92 -10.84
CA VAL A 132 -24.40 16.97 -9.73
C VAL A 132 -23.00 16.34 -9.70
N ALA A 133 -22.33 16.19 -10.85
CA ALA A 133 -20.98 15.63 -10.95
C ALA A 133 -19.95 16.24 -9.97
N PRO A 134 -19.79 17.57 -9.84
CA PRO A 134 -18.84 18.13 -8.88
C PRO A 134 -19.18 17.77 -7.42
N HIS A 135 -20.48 17.68 -7.09
CA HIS A 135 -20.91 17.25 -5.75
C HIS A 135 -20.63 15.77 -5.49
N ILE A 136 -20.84 14.90 -6.48
CA ILE A 136 -20.49 13.48 -6.37
C ILE A 136 -18.98 13.32 -6.17
N GLU A 137 -18.17 14.05 -6.92
CA GLU A 137 -16.71 13.98 -6.78
C GLU A 137 -16.25 14.48 -5.40
N GLN A 138 -16.81 15.60 -4.91
CA GLN A 138 -16.53 16.07 -3.55
C GLN A 138 -16.94 15.05 -2.48
N MET A 139 -18.12 14.43 -2.61
CA MET A 139 -18.57 13.38 -1.70
C MET A 139 -17.63 12.17 -1.74
N ARG A 140 -17.22 11.74 -2.94
CA ARG A 140 -16.27 10.65 -3.13
C ARG A 140 -14.92 10.95 -2.46
N GLN A 141 -14.38 12.14 -2.64
CA GLN A 141 -13.14 12.57 -1.97
C GLN A 141 -13.28 12.56 -0.45
N THR A 142 -14.42 13.03 0.07
CA THR A 142 -14.71 13.02 1.51
C THR A 142 -14.78 11.59 2.06
N VAL A 143 -15.47 10.69 1.34
CA VAL A 143 -15.55 9.26 1.71
C VAL A 143 -14.17 8.62 1.71
N LEU A 144 -13.36 8.86 0.67
CA LEU A 144 -11.99 8.32 0.59
C LEU A 144 -11.10 8.86 1.71
N TYR A 145 -11.17 10.16 2.00
CA TYR A 145 -10.42 10.75 3.11
C TYR A 145 -10.77 10.09 4.45
N ASN A 146 -12.07 9.96 4.75
CA ASN A 146 -12.55 9.31 5.97
C ASN A 146 -12.17 7.82 6.02
N ALA A 147 -12.23 7.12 4.89
CA ALA A 147 -11.81 5.73 4.79
C ALA A 147 -10.31 5.58 5.11
N ARG A 148 -9.47 6.50 4.62
CA ARG A 148 -8.04 6.53 4.95
C ARG A 148 -7.80 6.77 6.43
N LEU A 149 -8.51 7.71 7.05
CA LEU A 149 -8.43 7.96 8.49
C LEU A 149 -8.86 6.74 9.31
N ALA A 150 -9.96 6.09 8.93
CA ALA A 150 -10.45 4.89 9.60
C ALA A 150 -9.44 3.73 9.49
N ALA A 151 -8.84 3.53 8.32
CA ALA A 151 -7.79 2.53 8.14
C ALA A 151 -6.53 2.88 8.95
N GLY A 152 -6.15 4.17 8.98
CA GLY A 152 -5.02 4.66 9.77
C GLY A 152 -5.22 4.42 11.27
N ALA A 153 -6.44 4.62 11.77
CA ALA A 153 -6.78 4.33 13.16
C ALA A 153 -6.72 2.82 13.49
N ALA A 154 -7.09 1.95 12.55
CA ALA A 154 -7.12 0.50 12.76
C ALA A 154 -5.75 -0.18 12.60
N TYR A 155 -4.95 0.23 11.60
CA TYR A 155 -3.71 -0.45 11.20
C TYR A 155 -2.44 0.37 11.46
N GLY A 156 -2.58 1.67 11.75
CA GLY A 156 -1.48 2.62 11.81
C GLY A 156 -1.24 3.31 10.47
N GLN A 157 -0.93 4.62 10.53
CA GLN A 157 -0.74 5.47 9.36
C GLN A 157 0.35 4.93 8.42
N ASP A 158 1.47 4.47 8.98
CA ASP A 158 2.63 4.00 8.21
C ASP A 158 2.32 2.75 7.41
N LYS A 159 1.56 1.80 7.98
CA LYS A 159 1.17 0.57 7.27
C LYS A 159 0.23 0.87 6.12
N VAL A 160 -0.72 1.79 6.33
CA VAL A 160 -1.66 2.21 5.27
C VAL A 160 -0.90 2.89 4.14
N MET A 161 0.05 3.76 4.46
CA MET A 161 0.87 4.44 3.46
C MET A 161 1.72 3.46 2.66
N ALA A 162 2.45 2.57 3.33
CA ALA A 162 3.27 1.55 2.67
C ALA A 162 2.42 0.62 1.79
N ALA A 163 1.23 0.22 2.25
CA ALA A 163 0.32 -0.59 1.47
C ALA A 163 -0.22 0.15 0.24
N GLN A 164 -0.54 1.44 0.37
CA GLN A 164 -0.98 2.26 -0.75
C GLN A 164 0.13 2.39 -1.79
N GLU A 165 1.35 2.71 -1.37
CA GLU A 165 2.51 2.82 -2.27
C GLU A 165 2.80 1.50 -3.00
N ALA A 166 2.74 0.38 -2.29
CA ALA A 166 2.91 -0.94 -2.89
C ALA A 166 1.80 -1.26 -3.90
N PHE A 167 0.56 -0.88 -3.60
CA PHE A 167 -0.59 -1.11 -4.48
C PHE A 167 -0.50 -0.25 -5.75
N ASP A 168 -0.18 1.04 -5.61
CA ASP A 168 0.02 1.97 -6.73
C ASP A 168 1.24 1.55 -7.59
N GLY A 169 2.30 1.05 -6.95
CA GLY A 169 3.45 0.45 -7.61
C GLY A 169 3.09 -0.80 -8.41
N ALA A 170 2.27 -1.70 -7.85
CA ALA A 170 1.81 -2.90 -8.55
C ALA A 170 0.89 -2.55 -9.75
N LEU A 171 0.05 -1.52 -9.60
CA LEU A 171 -0.82 -1.03 -10.66
C LEU A 171 0.00 -0.43 -11.82
N SER A 172 0.97 0.43 -11.51
CA SER A 172 1.82 1.08 -12.53
C SER A 172 2.74 0.11 -13.28
N THR A 173 3.20 -0.95 -12.62
CA THR A 173 4.04 -2.00 -13.23
C THR A 173 3.22 -3.06 -13.97
N GLY A 174 1.88 -3.04 -13.86
CA GLY A 174 0.99 -4.04 -14.45
C GLY A 174 1.12 -5.44 -13.80
N SER A 175 1.73 -5.53 -12.62
CA SER A 175 1.87 -6.77 -11.85
C SER A 175 0.64 -7.09 -10.98
N LEU A 176 -0.27 -6.13 -10.84
CA LEU A 176 -1.51 -6.29 -10.12
C LEU A 176 -2.54 -7.09 -10.94
N ASP A 177 -3.05 -8.18 -10.35
CA ASP A 177 -4.18 -8.93 -10.91
C ASP A 177 -5.43 -8.04 -11.02
N PRO A 178 -6.10 -7.94 -12.18
CA PRO A 178 -7.36 -7.23 -12.34
C PRO A 178 -8.43 -7.61 -11.31
N SER A 179 -8.45 -8.87 -10.86
CA SER A 179 -9.42 -9.34 -9.86
C SER A 179 -9.16 -8.74 -8.48
N GLU A 180 -7.89 -8.62 -8.09
CA GLU A 180 -7.48 -7.99 -6.82
C GLU A 180 -7.69 -6.47 -6.88
N TYR A 181 -7.43 -5.85 -8.04
CA TYR A 181 -7.74 -4.43 -8.24
C TYR A 181 -9.22 -4.13 -7.99
N GLN A 182 -10.12 -4.89 -8.63
CA GLN A 182 -11.56 -4.72 -8.44
C GLN A 182 -11.97 -4.99 -7.00
N ARG A 183 -11.38 -5.99 -6.34
CA ARG A 183 -11.65 -6.28 -4.93
C ARG A 183 -11.28 -5.10 -4.03
N VAL A 184 -10.13 -4.47 -4.25
CA VAL A 184 -9.65 -3.34 -3.43
C VAL A 184 -10.49 -2.09 -3.69
N ILE A 185 -10.76 -1.75 -4.94
CA ILE A 185 -11.49 -0.52 -5.30
C ILE A 185 -12.97 -0.58 -4.90
N ASN A 186 -13.60 -1.75 -5.00
CA ASN A 186 -15.00 -1.93 -4.64
C ASN A 186 -15.20 -2.24 -3.14
N ALA A 187 -14.12 -2.33 -2.36
CA ALA A 187 -14.22 -2.57 -0.93
C ALA A 187 -14.87 -1.37 -0.22
N PRO A 188 -15.60 -1.59 0.90
CA PRO A 188 -16.15 -0.50 1.71
C PRO A 188 -15.10 0.49 2.17
N ASN A 189 -13.89 -0.01 2.45
CA ASN A 189 -12.71 0.80 2.70
C ASN A 189 -11.57 0.31 1.80
N PRO A 190 -11.22 1.05 0.73
CA PRO A 190 -10.16 0.64 -0.18
C PRO A 190 -8.78 0.63 0.48
N PHE A 191 -8.53 1.49 1.48
CA PHE A 191 -7.25 1.57 2.17
C PHE A 191 -7.02 0.36 3.07
N GLU A 192 -8.05 -0.08 3.78
CA GLU A 192 -8.00 -1.33 4.55
C GLU A 192 -7.79 -2.55 3.63
N ALA A 193 -8.50 -2.59 2.49
CA ALA A 193 -8.34 -3.67 1.54
C ALA A 193 -6.92 -3.69 0.93
N ALA A 194 -6.34 -2.52 0.64
CA ALA A 194 -4.96 -2.39 0.19
C ALA A 194 -3.97 -2.90 1.25
N VAL A 195 -4.18 -2.59 2.54
CA VAL A 195 -3.35 -3.14 3.63
C VAL A 195 -3.41 -4.66 3.66
N LYS A 196 -4.60 -5.25 3.62
CA LYS A 196 -4.75 -6.71 3.61
C LYS A 196 -4.12 -7.36 2.38
N TRP A 197 -4.21 -6.71 1.22
CA TRP A 197 -3.55 -7.16 0.01
C TRP A 197 -2.02 -7.11 0.16
N HIS A 198 -1.48 -6.01 0.68
CA HIS A 198 -0.05 -5.84 0.89
C HIS A 198 0.50 -6.86 1.90
N GLU A 199 -0.21 -7.10 3.00
CA GLU A 199 0.13 -8.13 3.97
C GLU A 199 0.20 -9.53 3.33
N LYS A 200 -0.76 -9.86 2.45
CA LYS A 200 -0.70 -11.12 1.69
C LYS A 200 0.54 -11.19 0.80
N GLN A 201 0.91 -10.09 0.15
CA GLN A 201 2.13 -10.05 -0.68
C GLN A 201 3.38 -10.25 0.16
N VAL A 202 3.49 -9.59 1.32
CA VAL A 202 4.61 -9.77 2.24
C VAL A 202 4.71 -11.23 2.71
N VAL A 203 3.58 -11.84 3.10
CA VAL A 203 3.56 -13.25 3.52
C VAL A 203 3.95 -14.18 2.37
N LEU A 204 3.46 -13.93 1.15
CA LEU A 204 3.83 -14.71 -0.03
C LEU A 204 5.33 -14.58 -0.35
N GLN A 205 5.90 -13.40 -0.16
CA GLN A 205 7.34 -13.18 -0.31
C GLN A 205 8.16 -13.88 0.78
N GLU A 206 7.65 -13.91 2.02
CA GLU A 206 8.33 -14.54 3.15
C GLU A 206 8.30 -16.07 3.10
N VAL A 207 7.14 -16.65 2.75
CA VAL A 207 6.93 -18.11 2.65
C VAL A 207 7.48 -18.67 1.34
N GLY A 208 7.43 -17.89 0.26
CA GLY A 208 7.85 -18.31 -1.07
C GLY A 208 6.99 -19.44 -1.65
N THR A 209 7.58 -20.21 -2.56
CA THR A 209 6.92 -21.34 -3.25
C THR A 209 6.81 -22.61 -2.41
N ASP A 210 7.52 -22.71 -1.28
CA ASP A 210 7.51 -23.91 -0.43
C ASP A 210 7.19 -23.59 1.05
N PRO A 211 5.91 -23.73 1.44
CA PRO A 211 5.49 -23.57 2.83
C PRO A 211 6.11 -24.59 3.79
N ALA A 212 6.54 -25.78 3.32
CA ALA A 212 7.15 -26.79 4.16
C ALA A 212 8.58 -26.40 4.54
N ALA A 213 9.36 -25.88 3.59
CA ALA A 213 10.69 -25.35 3.83
C ALA A 213 10.66 -24.15 4.80
N TYR A 214 9.69 -23.24 4.67
CA TYR A 214 9.51 -22.13 5.61
C TYR A 214 9.27 -22.64 7.04
N ARG A 215 8.37 -23.62 7.22
CA ARG A 215 8.12 -24.21 8.55
C ARG A 215 9.37 -24.88 9.13
N GLN A 216 10.14 -25.60 8.32
CA GLN A 216 11.38 -26.23 8.77
C GLN A 216 12.40 -25.19 9.20
N ARG A 217 12.57 -24.09 8.44
CA ARG A 217 13.45 -22.97 8.82
C ARG A 217 13.05 -22.39 10.18
N ILE A 218 11.77 -22.13 10.39
CA ILE A 218 11.25 -21.60 11.66
C ILE A 218 11.46 -22.60 12.81
N ILE A 219 11.26 -23.90 12.58
CA ILE A 219 11.52 -24.94 13.59
C ILE A 219 13.01 -24.99 13.95
N GLU A 220 13.90 -24.96 12.95
CA GLU A 220 15.34 -24.97 13.16
C GLU A 220 15.84 -23.71 13.88
N GLU A 221 15.27 -22.54 13.57
CA GLU A 221 15.56 -21.28 14.24
C GLU A 221 15.06 -21.30 15.69
N ALA A 222 13.83 -21.77 15.92
CA ALA A 222 13.27 -21.96 17.25
C ALA A 222 14.08 -22.98 18.09
N MET A 223 14.64 -24.04 17.49
CA MET A 223 15.52 -24.97 18.19
C MET A 223 16.88 -24.36 18.57
N LYS A 224 17.35 -23.33 17.87
CA LYS A 224 18.59 -22.61 18.23
C LYS A 224 18.37 -21.63 19.37
N ASP A 225 17.14 -21.16 19.57
CA ASP A 225 16.78 -20.27 20.68
C ASP A 225 16.87 -21.00 22.04
N PRO A 226 17.72 -20.54 22.98
CA PRO A 226 17.83 -21.13 24.31
C PRO A 226 16.54 -21.05 25.14
N ASP A 227 15.69 -20.04 24.93
CA ASP A 227 14.48 -19.86 25.73
C ASP A 227 13.34 -20.77 25.24
N VAL A 228 13.26 -21.02 23.94
CA VAL A 228 12.36 -22.03 23.37
C VAL A 228 12.79 -23.43 23.80
N ARG A 229 14.09 -23.74 23.79
CA ARG A 229 14.61 -25.03 24.27
C ARG A 229 14.25 -25.30 25.74
N LYS A 230 14.35 -24.30 26.61
CA LYS A 230 13.93 -24.42 28.02
C LYS A 230 12.43 -24.72 28.14
N ARG A 231 11.58 -24.02 27.38
CA ARG A 231 10.13 -24.30 27.38
C ARG A 231 9.83 -25.72 26.90
N ILE A 232 10.52 -26.21 25.88
CA ILE A 232 10.36 -27.59 25.39
C ILE A 232 10.81 -28.60 26.46
N LEU A 233 11.95 -28.35 27.13
CA LEU A 233 12.41 -29.20 28.23
C LEU A 233 11.44 -29.20 29.42
N GLU A 234 10.87 -28.04 29.75
CA GLU A 234 9.85 -27.92 30.80
C GLU A 234 8.55 -28.65 30.41
N SER A 235 8.07 -28.51 29.18
CA SER A 235 6.88 -29.23 28.71
C SER A 235 7.10 -30.73 28.69
N VAL A 236 8.26 -31.20 28.22
CA VAL A 236 8.63 -32.62 28.24
C VAL A 236 8.78 -33.13 29.68
N GLN A 237 9.28 -32.31 30.61
CA GLN A 237 9.40 -32.69 32.01
C GLN A 237 8.04 -32.75 32.73
N VAL A 238 7.10 -31.87 32.38
CA VAL A 238 5.72 -31.92 32.87
C VAL A 238 4.98 -33.14 32.29
N GLU A 239 5.17 -33.45 31.01
CA GLU A 239 4.61 -34.63 30.35
C GLU A 239 5.20 -35.94 30.92
N ALA A 240 6.50 -35.99 31.17
CA ALA A 240 7.17 -37.13 31.81
C ALA A 240 6.83 -37.30 33.30
N ARG A 241 6.30 -36.26 33.96
CA ARG A 241 5.78 -36.32 35.34
C ARG A 241 4.30 -36.72 35.40
N GLN A 242 3.61 -36.80 34.27
CA GLN A 242 2.31 -37.45 34.23
C GLN A 242 2.54 -38.97 34.23
N PRO A 243 2.03 -39.72 35.23
CA PRO A 243 2.12 -41.17 35.19
C PRO A 243 1.37 -41.66 33.95
N ALA A 244 1.99 -42.60 33.22
CA ALA A 244 1.38 -43.31 32.10
C ALA A 244 0.09 -44.00 32.58
N SER A 245 -1.02 -43.27 32.50
CA SER A 245 -2.36 -43.83 32.59
C SER A 245 -2.62 -44.49 31.25
N ASN A 246 -2.34 -45.79 31.24
CA ASN A 246 -2.72 -46.72 30.20
C ASN A 246 -4.26 -46.81 30.19
N ASP A 247 -4.93 -45.78 29.69
CA ASP A 247 -6.38 -45.75 29.55
C ASP A 247 -6.76 -45.52 28.09
N ARG A 248 -7.44 -46.53 27.56
CA ARG A 248 -8.14 -46.51 26.28
C ARG A 248 -9.06 -45.28 26.23
N PRO A 249 -9.31 -44.66 25.06
CA PRO A 249 -10.25 -43.56 24.97
C PRO A 249 -11.66 -44.06 25.30
N ALA A 250 -12.10 -43.82 26.54
CA ALA A 250 -13.51 -43.88 26.88
C ALA A 250 -14.16 -42.65 26.23
N THR A 251 -14.85 -42.87 25.11
CA THR A 251 -15.75 -41.92 24.47
C THR A 251 -16.75 -41.40 25.50
N THR A 252 -16.42 -40.29 26.16
CA THR A 252 -17.33 -39.58 27.04
C THR A 252 -18.16 -38.66 26.17
N THR A 253 -19.22 -39.21 25.58
CA THR A 253 -20.27 -38.42 24.94
C THR A 253 -21.00 -37.66 26.06
N ARG A 254 -20.59 -36.41 26.31
CA ARG A 254 -21.39 -35.48 27.12
C ARG A 254 -22.56 -35.01 26.28
N LEU A 255 -23.70 -35.72 26.38
CA LEU A 255 -24.95 -35.20 25.85
C LEU A 255 -25.44 -34.04 26.73
N PRO A 256 -25.94 -32.95 26.13
CA PRO A 256 -26.52 -31.84 26.86
C PRO A 256 -27.76 -32.27 27.66
N PRO A 257 -28.08 -31.59 28.79
CA PRO A 257 -29.09 -32.00 29.77
C PRO A 257 -30.56 -31.86 29.32
N SER A 258 -30.86 -31.97 28.02
CA SER A 258 -32.23 -31.83 27.48
C SER A 258 -32.88 -33.14 27.02
N LEU A 259 -32.23 -34.30 27.20
CA LEU A 259 -32.76 -35.59 26.72
C LEU A 259 -33.08 -36.63 27.81
N ASN A 260 -32.91 -36.30 29.10
CA ASN A 260 -33.09 -37.27 30.19
C ASN A 260 -34.53 -37.44 30.71
N SER A 261 -35.55 -36.98 29.97
CA SER A 261 -36.94 -37.06 30.41
C SER A 261 -37.87 -37.62 29.34
N ARG A 262 -37.51 -38.74 28.68
CA ARG A 262 -38.51 -39.65 28.10
C ARG A 262 -38.12 -41.10 28.35
N THR A 263 -38.89 -41.67 29.26
CA THR A 263 -38.91 -43.05 29.74
C THR A 263 -38.93 -44.11 28.65
N ALA A 264 -38.20 -45.17 28.95
CA ALA A 264 -38.30 -46.54 28.44
C ALA A 264 -39.68 -46.96 27.93
N ALA A 265 -39.71 -47.46 26.70
CA ALA A 265 -40.68 -48.43 26.21
C ALA A 265 -40.03 -49.32 25.14
N ALA A 266 -39.79 -50.57 25.53
CA ALA A 266 -39.81 -51.83 24.77
C ALA A 266 -39.11 -52.00 23.39
N SER A 267 -38.44 -53.16 23.34
CA SER A 267 -38.35 -54.11 22.21
C SER A 267 -37.40 -53.85 21.03
N SER A 268 -36.22 -54.46 21.16
CA SER A 268 -35.60 -55.40 20.21
C SER A 268 -36.02 -55.35 18.73
N HIS A 269 -35.07 -54.98 17.86
CA HIS A 269 -34.82 -55.75 16.64
C HIS A 269 -33.35 -55.68 16.22
N THR A 270 -32.81 -56.85 15.95
CA THR A 270 -31.52 -57.17 15.36
C THR A 270 -31.39 -56.62 13.94
N GLY A 271 -30.20 -56.16 13.56
CA GLY A 271 -29.87 -55.92 12.16
C GLY A 271 -28.68 -54.98 12.01
N GLY A 272 -27.47 -55.55 12.03
CA GLY A 272 -26.26 -54.80 11.76
C GLY A 272 -26.25 -54.24 10.34
N SER A 273 -25.79 -53.00 10.21
CA SER A 273 -25.01 -52.61 9.05
C SER A 273 -23.99 -51.55 9.48
N SER A 274 -22.73 -51.87 9.26
CA SER A 274 -21.57 -51.01 9.48
C SER A 274 -21.68 -49.84 8.51
N ALA A 275 -22.08 -48.67 9.01
CA ALA A 275 -21.96 -47.42 8.27
C ALA A 275 -20.53 -46.89 8.46
N ASP A 276 -19.69 -47.18 7.48
CA ASP A 276 -18.35 -46.63 7.34
C ASP A 276 -18.47 -45.13 6.95
N PRO A 277 -17.78 -44.20 7.62
CA PRO A 277 -17.90 -42.76 7.36
C PRO A 277 -17.36 -42.30 5.99
N GLY A 278 -16.83 -43.21 5.15
CA GLY A 278 -16.38 -42.92 3.79
C GLY A 278 -17.48 -42.68 2.74
N ASP A 279 -18.71 -43.15 2.96
CA ASP A 279 -19.79 -43.11 1.95
C ASP A 279 -20.71 -41.87 2.01
N MET A 280 -20.51 -40.96 2.97
CA MET A 280 -21.34 -39.75 3.08
C MET A 280 -20.86 -38.57 2.22
N PHE A 281 -19.68 -38.64 1.62
CA PHE A 281 -19.13 -37.56 0.78
C PHE A 281 -19.37 -37.75 -0.72
N SER A 282 -19.77 -38.95 -1.16
CA SER A 282 -20.02 -39.29 -2.56
C SER A 282 -21.42 -38.87 -3.05
N ASP A 283 -22.39 -38.74 -2.14
CA ASP A 283 -23.81 -38.48 -2.51
C ASP A 283 -24.16 -36.98 -2.66
N ALA A 284 -23.20 -36.08 -2.43
CA ALA A 284 -23.42 -34.63 -2.53
C ALA A 284 -23.12 -34.02 -3.91
N PHE A 285 -22.62 -34.79 -4.88
CA PHE A 285 -22.21 -34.28 -6.20
C PHE A 285 -22.99 -34.85 -7.40
N SER A 286 -24.05 -35.64 -7.19
CA SER A 286 -24.81 -36.28 -8.28
C SER A 286 -26.26 -35.75 -8.45
N GLY A 287 -26.47 -34.47 -8.18
CA GLY A 287 -27.82 -33.85 -8.16
C GLY A 287 -28.01 -32.59 -8.99
N MET A 288 -27.16 -32.31 -9.98
CA MET A 288 -27.38 -31.19 -10.91
C MET A 288 -27.08 -31.62 -12.35
N GLY A 289 -28.08 -32.24 -12.97
CA GLY A 289 -28.22 -32.46 -14.41
C GLY A 289 -29.62 -32.09 -14.83
#